data_AF-A0AB33K6U3-F1
#
_entry.id   AF-A0AB33K6U3-F1
#
_cell.length_a   1.000
_cell.length_b   1.000
_cell.length_c   1.000
_cell.angle_alpha   90.00
_cell.angle_beta   90.00
_cell.angle_gamma   90.00
#
_symmetry.space_group_name_H-M   'P 1'
#
loop_
_entity.id
_entity.type
_entity.pdbx_description
1 polymer ?
#
loop_
_entity_poly.entity_id
_entity_poly.type
_entity_poly.pdbx_seq_one_letter_code
_entity_poly.pdbx_strand_id
1 'polypeptide(L)'
;MFGTYWDPLPAARFLIAKGPDPFDGRWAERNWRNVPGPFYGTETEAGSIGPRDVAEVTYYDGTPGGDFVSRQPDDVWQVQALVADLRLGYRGFAMDGDRHWTPDAVRSWWSERGRVREWALETAEEWSGVTRPEDRDRYLDAAHGLRAYVDHIDGGLEAYLRGYLFWLTEHRVPEVCEPLPVLGRPSGARRSGPRKDELRVAGYLVVEPGLPAVPQSPEDRAELPEDARLPGVERLVSAADCLVDHLPADGCWFPSREAALAACASIRVAPDARLLAMLLPDDCATELAAEIRASAFADPDLLKNLHTPPVPVEGGTRLGWEVLGYELGGLHTWLCSDLHHQAVAELDVRIGPFGLLAERADAERVADWANTRDDTAPVTWFPAALVEWDEPVVGTAAPAAKPSRAPRWRRGRS
;
A
#
# COMPACT_ATOMS: atom_id res chain seq x y z
N MET A 1 -6.51 -0.91 11.75
CA MET A 1 -7.13 -2.23 11.50
C MET A 1 -8.24 -1.99 10.49
N PHE A 2 -7.90 -1.79 9.21
CA PHE A 2 -8.86 -1.41 8.17
C PHE A 2 -8.71 -2.39 7.00
N GLY A 3 -9.81 -2.97 6.52
CA GLY A 3 -9.87 -3.49 5.14
C GLY A 3 -10.33 -4.93 4.91
N THR A 4 -10.65 -5.76 5.90
CA THR A 4 -11.24 -7.09 5.64
C THR A 4 -12.76 -7.03 5.59
N TYR A 5 -13.38 -7.79 4.67
CA TYR A 5 -14.84 -7.83 4.52
C TYR A 5 -15.50 -8.38 5.79
N TRP A 6 -16.52 -7.69 6.28
CA TRP A 6 -17.40 -8.13 7.36
C TRP A 6 -18.80 -8.36 6.78
N ASP A 7 -19.41 -9.53 7.02
CA ASP A 7 -20.77 -9.83 6.55
C ASP A 7 -21.80 -8.99 7.36
N PRO A 8 -22.47 -8.01 6.72
CA PRO A 8 -23.41 -7.14 7.42
C PRO A 8 -24.83 -7.69 7.47
N LEU A 9 -25.13 -8.77 6.72
CA LEU A 9 -26.48 -9.30 6.58
C LEU A 9 -27.05 -9.85 7.89
N PRO A 10 -26.29 -10.51 8.79
CA PRO A 10 -26.80 -10.91 10.10
C PRO A 10 -27.32 -9.72 10.93
N ALA A 11 -26.59 -8.61 10.93
CA ALA A 11 -26.99 -7.40 11.64
C ALA A 11 -28.24 -6.78 11.01
N ALA A 12 -28.28 -6.67 9.68
CA ALA A 12 -29.44 -6.13 8.96
C ALA A 12 -30.69 -6.98 9.19
N ARG A 13 -30.59 -8.31 9.05
CA ARG A 13 -31.69 -9.27 9.31
C ARG A 13 -32.23 -9.14 10.72
N PHE A 14 -31.34 -9.00 11.71
CA PHE A 14 -31.74 -8.79 13.10
C PHE A 14 -32.54 -7.49 13.30
N LEU A 15 -32.12 -6.41 12.64
CA LEU A 15 -32.78 -5.11 12.74
C LEU A 15 -34.14 -5.09 12.03
N ILE A 16 -34.25 -5.70 10.83
CA ILE A 16 -35.51 -5.74 10.08
C ILE A 16 -36.52 -6.72 10.67
N ALA A 17 -36.09 -7.81 11.31
CA ALA A 17 -37.01 -8.76 11.97
C ALA A 17 -37.90 -8.12 13.05
N LYS A 18 -37.52 -6.93 13.54
CA LYS A 18 -38.27 -6.14 14.53
C LYS A 18 -39.29 -5.17 13.91
N GLY A 19 -39.51 -5.18 12.60
CA GLY A 19 -40.42 -4.26 11.92
C GLY A 19 -40.73 -4.66 10.47
N PRO A 20 -41.38 -3.78 9.69
CA PRO A 20 -41.52 -3.99 8.25
C PRO A 20 -40.13 -3.96 7.58
N ASP A 21 -39.96 -4.79 6.56
CA ASP A 21 -38.77 -4.79 5.71
C ASP A 21 -38.74 -3.50 4.88
N PRO A 22 -37.73 -2.62 5.07
CA PRO A 22 -37.66 -1.36 4.35
C PRO A 22 -36.94 -1.50 2.99
N PHE A 23 -36.45 -2.68 2.62
CA PHE A 23 -35.76 -2.93 1.36
C PHE A 23 -36.74 -3.33 0.25
N ASP A 24 -37.02 -2.42 -0.69
CA ASP A 24 -37.94 -2.63 -1.82
C ASP A 24 -37.29 -2.52 -3.22
N GLY A 25 -35.96 -2.35 -3.28
CA GLY A 25 -35.19 -2.26 -4.51
C GLY A 25 -35.08 -3.58 -5.29
N ARG A 26 -34.82 -3.49 -6.59
CA ARG A 26 -34.67 -4.64 -7.51
C ARG A 26 -33.33 -4.61 -8.23
N TRP A 27 -32.70 -5.78 -8.34
CA TRP A 27 -31.36 -5.90 -8.94
C TRP A 27 -31.27 -5.42 -10.40
N ALA A 28 -32.34 -5.64 -11.18
CA ALA A 28 -32.43 -5.20 -12.56
C ALA A 28 -32.42 -3.66 -12.69
N GLU A 29 -32.75 -2.95 -11.62
CA GLU A 29 -32.83 -1.49 -11.54
C GLU A 29 -31.60 -0.91 -10.80
N ARG A 30 -30.59 -1.73 -10.47
CA ARG A 30 -29.42 -1.28 -9.68
C ARG A 30 -28.70 -0.12 -10.37
N ASN A 31 -28.30 0.86 -9.58
CA ASN A 31 -27.44 1.93 -10.07
C ASN A 31 -26.04 1.38 -10.39
N TRP A 32 -25.47 1.76 -11.53
CA TRP A 32 -24.13 1.30 -11.95
C TRP A 32 -23.00 1.84 -11.04
N ARG A 33 -23.29 2.88 -10.26
CA ARG A 33 -22.36 3.52 -9.31
C ARG A 33 -22.31 2.86 -7.94
N ASN A 34 -23.14 1.85 -7.69
CA ASN A 34 -23.05 1.12 -6.42
C ASN A 34 -21.68 0.45 -6.29
N VAL A 35 -21.02 0.64 -5.16
CA VAL A 35 -19.93 -0.22 -4.73
C VAL A 35 -20.44 -1.65 -4.60
N PRO A 36 -19.81 -2.64 -5.25
CA PRO A 36 -20.23 -4.03 -5.13
C PRO A 36 -20.29 -4.50 -3.68
N GLY A 37 -21.37 -5.18 -3.32
CA GLY A 37 -21.62 -5.60 -1.94
C GLY A 37 -23.07 -6.03 -1.72
N PRO A 38 -23.42 -6.40 -0.49
CA PRO A 38 -24.76 -6.87 -0.13
C PRO A 38 -25.84 -5.80 -0.35
N PHE A 39 -25.54 -4.54 -0.04
CA PHE A 39 -26.49 -3.44 -0.19
C PHE A 39 -26.31 -2.71 -1.51
N TYR A 40 -27.40 -2.28 -2.13
CA TYR A 40 -27.34 -1.43 -3.31
C TYR A 40 -28.60 -0.55 -3.43
N GLY A 41 -28.43 0.63 -4.01
CA GLY A 41 -29.52 1.50 -4.44
C GLY A 41 -29.93 1.24 -5.89
N THR A 42 -31.17 1.56 -6.22
CA THR A 42 -31.72 1.47 -7.57
C THR A 42 -31.96 2.84 -8.16
N GLU A 43 -32.07 2.90 -9.49
CA GLU A 43 -32.53 4.10 -10.19
C GLU A 43 -34.01 4.34 -9.86
N THR A 44 -34.28 5.18 -8.85
CA THR A 44 -35.63 5.65 -8.51
C THR A 44 -35.92 6.98 -9.20
N GLU A 45 -37.19 7.22 -9.56
CA GLU A 45 -37.64 8.57 -9.93
C GLU A 45 -37.38 9.51 -8.76
N ALA A 46 -36.65 10.59 -9.01
CA ALA A 46 -36.11 11.51 -8.02
C ALA A 46 -37.19 12.04 -7.06
N GLY A 47 -37.22 11.46 -5.86
CA GLY A 47 -37.86 12.06 -4.70
C GLY A 47 -36.89 13.06 -4.07
N SER A 48 -37.23 14.34 -4.08
CA SER A 48 -36.45 15.38 -3.42
C SER A 48 -36.29 15.08 -1.93
N ILE A 49 -35.07 14.87 -1.41
CA ILE A 49 -34.61 15.24 -0.04
C ILE A 49 -33.08 15.04 0.06
N GLY A 50 -32.41 15.94 0.80
CA GLY A 50 -30.95 16.08 0.86
C GLY A 50 -30.22 15.17 1.85
N PRO A 51 -28.88 15.32 1.95
CA PRO A 51 -28.07 14.55 2.88
C PRO A 51 -28.49 14.95 4.29
N ARG A 52 -29.01 13.99 5.05
CA ARG A 52 -29.04 14.07 6.51
C ARG A 52 -28.66 12.70 7.03
N ASP A 53 -27.60 12.71 7.83
CA ASP A 53 -27.21 11.69 8.80
C ASP A 53 -27.16 10.23 8.34
N VAL A 54 -27.05 9.95 7.04
CA VAL A 54 -26.58 8.62 6.65
C VAL A 54 -25.14 8.53 7.13
N ALA A 55 -24.80 7.41 7.77
CA ALA A 55 -23.42 6.93 7.75
C ALA A 55 -22.87 7.10 6.32
N GLU A 56 -21.58 7.40 6.16
CA GLU A 56 -20.86 7.76 4.91
C GLU A 56 -20.93 6.74 3.74
N VAL A 57 -22.10 6.14 3.50
CA VAL A 57 -22.41 4.83 2.90
C VAL A 57 -23.31 5.01 1.68
N THR A 58 -24.15 6.05 1.63
CA THR A 58 -25.15 6.27 0.57
C THR A 58 -25.06 7.68 -0.02
N TYR A 59 -25.11 7.80 -1.34
CA TYR A 59 -25.21 9.10 -2.03
C TYR A 59 -26.42 9.16 -2.96
N TYR A 60 -26.95 10.38 -3.06
CA TYR A 60 -28.06 10.77 -3.92
C TYR A 60 -27.52 11.58 -5.11
N ASP A 61 -27.86 11.17 -6.33
CA ASP A 61 -27.58 11.93 -7.54
C ASP A 61 -28.73 12.89 -7.88
N GLY A 62 -28.68 14.11 -7.35
CA GLY A 62 -29.57 15.23 -7.70
C GLY A 62 -30.14 15.09 -9.11
N THR A 63 -31.47 14.95 -9.18
CA THR A 63 -32.26 14.60 -10.37
C THR A 63 -31.58 14.85 -11.73
N PRO A 64 -31.45 13.83 -12.61
CA PRO A 64 -32.00 12.48 -12.52
C PRO A 64 -30.89 11.42 -12.51
N GLY A 65 -30.48 10.93 -11.33
CA GLY A 65 -29.66 9.71 -11.34
C GLY A 65 -29.74 8.79 -10.13
N GLY A 66 -30.80 8.88 -9.33
CA GLY A 66 -31.14 7.88 -8.31
C GLY A 66 -30.16 7.78 -7.14
N ASP A 67 -30.48 6.87 -6.23
CA ASP A 67 -29.67 6.57 -5.04
C ASP A 67 -28.68 5.44 -5.30
N PHE A 68 -27.51 5.49 -4.65
CA PHE A 68 -26.52 4.42 -4.69
C PHE A 68 -25.71 4.32 -3.41
N VAL A 69 -25.13 3.14 -3.18
CA VAL A 69 -24.26 2.82 -2.05
C VAL A 69 -22.81 3.06 -2.48
N SER A 70 -22.18 4.09 -1.92
CA SER A 70 -20.79 4.48 -2.19
C SER A 70 -19.76 3.79 -1.32
N ARG A 71 -20.21 3.21 -0.22
CA ARG A 71 -19.38 2.42 0.69
C ARG A 71 -20.29 1.42 1.37
N GLN A 72 -19.82 0.19 1.51
CA GLN A 72 -20.58 -0.84 2.20
C GLN A 72 -20.38 -0.68 3.72
N PRO A 73 -21.44 -0.89 4.55
CA PRO A 73 -21.29 -0.84 6.00
C PRO A 73 -20.24 -1.84 6.49
N ASP A 74 -19.30 -1.38 7.32
CA ASP A 74 -18.23 -2.21 7.88
C ASP A 74 -18.45 -2.58 9.37
N ASP A 75 -19.51 -2.06 9.99
CA ASP A 75 -19.90 -2.40 11.36
C ASP A 75 -21.43 -2.38 11.59
N VAL A 76 -21.83 -2.83 12.78
CA VAL A 76 -23.24 -2.90 13.21
C VAL A 76 -23.91 -1.52 13.30
N TRP A 77 -23.17 -0.48 13.67
CA TRP A 77 -23.71 0.88 13.81
C TRP A 77 -24.05 1.49 12.46
N GLN A 78 -23.20 1.29 11.46
CA GLN A 78 -23.44 1.72 10.09
C GLN A 78 -24.63 0.99 9.46
N VAL A 79 -24.78 -0.32 9.72
CA VAL A 79 -25.98 -1.06 9.30
C VAL A 79 -27.22 -0.52 10.01
N GLN A 80 -27.13 -0.18 11.30
CA GLN A 80 -28.23 0.41 12.04
C GLN A 80 -28.63 1.78 11.49
N ALA A 81 -27.67 2.64 11.15
CA ALA A 81 -27.91 3.94 10.53
C ALA A 81 -28.65 3.76 9.19
N LEU A 82 -28.11 2.90 8.31
CA LEU A 82 -28.74 2.59 7.00
C LEU A 82 -30.19 2.13 7.17
N VAL A 83 -30.46 1.14 8.04
CA VAL A 83 -31.82 0.62 8.24
C VAL A 83 -32.75 1.67 8.88
N ALA A 84 -32.25 2.51 9.77
CA ALA A 84 -33.03 3.59 10.39
C ALA A 84 -33.46 4.61 9.33
N ASP A 85 -32.56 4.98 8.43
CA ASP A 85 -32.87 5.90 7.33
C ASP A 85 -33.92 5.31 6.40
N LEU A 86 -33.75 4.07 5.94
CA LEU A 86 -34.76 3.44 5.07
C LEU A 86 -36.16 3.41 5.70
N ARG A 87 -36.26 3.30 7.04
CA ARG A 87 -37.55 3.39 7.76
C ARG A 87 -38.16 4.79 7.80
N LEU A 88 -37.37 5.84 7.60
CA LEU A 88 -37.85 7.22 7.45
C LEU A 88 -38.49 7.48 6.08
N GLY A 89 -38.49 6.49 5.18
CA GLY A 89 -39.24 6.51 3.93
C GLY A 89 -38.39 6.56 2.66
N TYR A 90 -37.08 6.34 2.77
CA TYR A 90 -36.21 6.14 1.60
C TYR A 90 -36.55 4.80 0.95
N ARG A 91 -36.56 4.77 -0.39
CA ARG A 91 -36.99 3.62 -1.21
C ARG A 91 -35.93 3.31 -2.25
N GLY A 92 -36.05 2.14 -2.87
CA GLY A 92 -35.14 1.70 -3.92
C GLY A 92 -33.84 1.13 -3.40
N PHE A 93 -33.80 0.66 -2.16
CA PHE A 93 -32.65 -0.06 -1.62
C PHE A 93 -32.94 -1.53 -1.49
N ALA A 94 -31.92 -2.35 -1.71
CA ALA A 94 -31.98 -3.78 -1.51
C ALA A 94 -30.74 -4.28 -0.79
N MET A 95 -30.85 -5.47 -0.19
CA MET A 95 -29.80 -6.12 0.60
C MET A 95 -29.49 -7.56 0.13
N ASP A 96 -29.90 -7.91 -1.09
CA ASP A 96 -29.68 -9.23 -1.69
C ASP A 96 -28.53 -9.23 -2.72
N GLY A 97 -27.65 -8.22 -2.69
CA GLY A 97 -26.54 -8.07 -3.62
C GLY A 97 -25.60 -9.29 -3.69
N ASP A 98 -25.37 -9.97 -2.56
CA ASP A 98 -24.58 -11.21 -2.47
C ASP A 98 -25.12 -12.35 -3.35
N ARG A 99 -26.40 -12.31 -3.73
CA ARG A 99 -27.01 -13.32 -4.62
C ARG A 99 -26.76 -13.03 -6.10
N HIS A 100 -26.37 -11.81 -6.43
CA HIS A 100 -26.32 -11.33 -7.81
C HIS A 100 -24.93 -10.92 -8.26
N TRP A 101 -24.10 -10.37 -7.36
CA TRP A 101 -22.70 -10.12 -7.64
C TRP A 101 -21.97 -11.43 -7.88
N THR A 102 -21.22 -11.48 -8.97
CA THR A 102 -20.28 -12.57 -9.27
C THR A 102 -18.86 -12.03 -9.17
N PRO A 103 -17.85 -12.88 -8.90
CA PRO A 103 -16.46 -12.45 -8.91
C PRO A 103 -16.07 -11.69 -10.19
N ASP A 104 -16.52 -12.16 -11.35
CA ASP A 104 -16.25 -11.50 -12.63
C ASP A 104 -16.93 -10.13 -12.75
N ALA A 105 -18.18 -9.99 -12.27
CA ALA A 105 -18.88 -8.72 -12.28
C ALA A 105 -18.22 -7.69 -11.34
N VAL A 106 -17.73 -8.12 -10.17
CA VAL A 106 -16.97 -7.26 -9.24
C VAL A 106 -15.66 -6.79 -9.88
N ARG A 107 -14.92 -7.70 -10.54
CA ARG A 107 -13.69 -7.37 -11.27
C ARG A 107 -13.95 -6.41 -12.43
N SER A 108 -15.04 -6.63 -13.17
CA SER A 108 -15.46 -5.74 -14.26
C SER A 108 -15.74 -4.34 -13.72
N TRP A 109 -16.52 -4.23 -12.64
CA TRP A 109 -16.80 -2.95 -11.99
C TRP A 109 -15.49 -2.27 -11.54
N TRP A 110 -14.58 -3.01 -10.90
CA TRP A 110 -13.28 -2.48 -10.48
C TRP A 110 -12.45 -1.96 -11.66
N SER A 111 -12.45 -2.67 -12.79
CA SER A 111 -11.74 -2.23 -14.00
C SER A 111 -12.34 -0.97 -14.63
N GLU A 112 -13.64 -0.75 -14.43
CA GLU A 112 -14.38 0.41 -14.93
C GLU A 112 -14.53 1.53 -13.90
N ARG A 113 -13.96 1.40 -12.70
CA ARG A 113 -14.12 2.37 -11.59
C ARG A 113 -13.73 3.81 -11.97
N GLY A 114 -12.83 3.97 -12.94
CA GLY A 114 -12.46 5.27 -13.50
C GLY A 114 -13.67 6.07 -14.02
N ARG A 115 -14.67 5.39 -14.58
CA ARG A 115 -15.93 6.00 -15.04
C ARG A 115 -16.74 6.56 -13.86
N VAL A 116 -16.81 5.83 -12.75
CA VAL A 116 -17.52 6.28 -11.54
C VAL A 116 -16.79 7.47 -10.91
N ARG A 117 -15.46 7.38 -10.85
CA ARG A 117 -14.59 8.43 -10.33
C ARG A 117 -14.71 9.74 -11.12
N GLU A 118 -14.66 9.67 -12.45
CA GLU A 118 -14.82 10.83 -13.34
C GLU A 118 -16.17 11.51 -13.12
N TRP A 119 -17.26 10.72 -13.16
CA TRP A 119 -18.61 11.22 -12.86
C TRP A 119 -18.69 11.92 -11.49
N ALA A 120 -18.15 11.31 -10.44
CA ALA A 120 -18.22 11.86 -9.09
C ALA A 120 -17.49 13.21 -8.97
N LEU A 121 -16.34 13.37 -9.63
CA LEU A 121 -15.59 14.63 -9.65
C LEU A 121 -16.32 15.73 -10.42
N GLU A 122 -16.83 15.42 -11.61
CA GLU A 122 -17.59 16.37 -12.43
C GLU A 122 -18.84 16.86 -11.69
N THR A 123 -19.61 15.94 -11.10
CA THR A 123 -20.81 16.27 -10.33
C THR A 123 -20.47 17.05 -9.06
N ALA A 124 -19.39 16.70 -8.36
CA ALA A 124 -18.94 17.46 -7.19
C ALA A 124 -18.56 18.91 -7.54
N GLU A 125 -17.91 19.13 -8.69
CA GLU A 125 -17.57 20.47 -9.18
C GLU A 125 -18.83 21.26 -9.52
N GLU A 126 -19.76 20.67 -10.29
CA GLU A 126 -21.03 21.29 -10.65
C GLU A 126 -21.81 21.73 -9.40
N TRP A 127 -21.97 20.83 -8.43
CA TRP A 127 -22.75 21.08 -7.22
C TRP A 127 -22.07 22.08 -6.28
N SER A 128 -20.74 22.10 -6.24
CA SER A 128 -19.99 23.15 -5.51
C SER A 128 -20.23 24.55 -6.09
N GLY A 129 -20.61 24.63 -7.37
CA GLY A 129 -20.92 25.88 -8.07
C GLY A 129 -22.34 26.40 -7.86
N VAL A 130 -23.22 25.66 -7.17
CA VAL A 130 -24.62 26.09 -6.94
C VAL A 130 -24.66 27.28 -5.96
N THR A 131 -25.17 28.41 -6.44
CA THR A 131 -25.20 29.68 -5.68
C THR A 131 -26.56 30.03 -5.08
N ARG A 132 -27.61 29.25 -5.36
CA ARG A 132 -28.96 29.48 -4.80
C ARG A 132 -28.94 29.29 -3.28
N PRO A 133 -29.25 30.32 -2.46
CA PRO A 133 -29.10 30.27 -1.01
C PRO A 133 -29.89 29.14 -0.34
N GLU A 134 -31.09 28.83 -0.85
CA GLU A 134 -32.00 27.83 -0.29
C GLU A 134 -31.50 26.38 -0.41
N ASP A 135 -30.62 26.09 -1.38
CA ASP A 135 -30.10 24.73 -1.61
C ASP A 135 -28.58 24.62 -1.43
N ARG A 136 -27.89 25.74 -1.19
CA ARG A 136 -26.42 25.82 -1.20
C ARG A 136 -25.76 24.80 -0.27
N ASP A 137 -26.19 24.74 0.98
CA ASP A 137 -25.58 23.86 1.98
C ASP A 137 -25.77 22.38 1.59
N ARG A 138 -26.95 22.03 1.08
CA ARG A 138 -27.27 20.69 0.58
C ARG A 138 -26.33 20.25 -0.55
N TYR A 139 -26.10 21.12 -1.53
CA TYR A 139 -25.22 20.80 -2.67
C TYR A 139 -23.75 20.76 -2.27
N LEU A 140 -23.31 21.60 -1.32
CA LEU A 140 -21.94 21.54 -0.79
C LEU A 140 -21.69 20.24 -0.03
N ASP A 141 -22.60 19.81 0.83
CA ASP A 141 -22.50 18.55 1.56
C ASP A 141 -22.45 17.36 0.58
N ALA A 142 -23.29 17.38 -0.44
CA ALA A 142 -23.31 16.33 -1.46
C ALA A 142 -22.01 16.31 -2.29
N ALA A 143 -21.45 17.48 -2.63
CA ALA A 143 -20.15 17.57 -3.30
C ALA A 143 -18.99 17.10 -2.41
N HIS A 144 -19.01 17.37 -1.11
CA HIS A 144 -18.04 16.78 -0.17
C HIS A 144 -18.14 15.26 -0.13
N GLY A 145 -19.37 14.75 -0.11
CA GLY A 145 -19.63 13.32 -0.15
C GLY A 145 -19.07 12.63 -1.40
N LEU A 146 -19.30 13.20 -2.58
CA LEU A 146 -18.73 12.67 -3.83
C LEU A 146 -17.20 12.66 -3.84
N ARG A 147 -16.55 13.66 -3.22
CA ARG A 147 -15.08 13.65 -3.05
C ARG A 147 -14.64 12.54 -2.10
N ALA A 148 -15.34 12.34 -0.98
CA ALA A 148 -15.08 11.22 -0.09
C ALA A 148 -15.29 9.86 -0.78
N TYR A 149 -16.24 9.77 -1.72
CA TYR A 149 -16.41 8.57 -2.53
C TYR A 149 -15.20 8.32 -3.44
N VAL A 150 -14.67 9.36 -4.08
CA VAL A 150 -13.44 9.27 -4.88
C VAL A 150 -12.26 8.84 -4.03
N ASP A 151 -12.10 9.43 -2.84
CA ASP A 151 -11.04 9.05 -1.89
C ASP A 151 -11.17 7.57 -1.48
N HIS A 152 -12.40 7.09 -1.29
CA HIS A 152 -12.66 5.68 -1.02
C HIS A 152 -12.27 4.78 -2.21
N ILE A 153 -12.65 5.14 -3.44
CA ILE A 153 -12.26 4.41 -4.66
C ILE A 153 -10.74 4.34 -4.79
N ASP A 154 -10.04 5.44 -4.51
CA ASP A 154 -8.61 5.57 -4.74
C ASP A 154 -7.75 4.95 -3.62
N GLY A 155 -8.25 4.88 -2.37
CA GLY A 155 -7.42 4.47 -1.22
C GLY A 155 -8.00 3.41 -0.28
N GLY A 156 -9.30 3.11 -0.31
CA GLY A 156 -9.92 2.20 0.67
C GLY A 156 -10.71 1.03 0.09
N LEU A 157 -11.15 1.15 -1.16
CA LEU A 157 -12.12 0.22 -1.75
C LEU A 157 -11.50 -1.10 -2.19
N GLU A 158 -10.23 -1.11 -2.57
CA GLU A 158 -9.54 -2.33 -3.02
C GLU A 158 -9.55 -3.42 -1.95
N ALA A 159 -9.10 -3.12 -0.73
CA ALA A 159 -9.05 -4.09 0.36
C ALA A 159 -10.43 -4.70 0.65
N TYR A 160 -11.46 -3.85 0.71
CA TYR A 160 -12.84 -4.27 0.87
C TYR A 160 -13.27 -5.24 -0.26
N LEU A 161 -13.05 -4.88 -1.53
CA LEU A 161 -13.49 -5.70 -2.66
C LEU A 161 -12.73 -7.03 -2.76
N ARG A 162 -11.45 -7.06 -2.37
CA ARG A 162 -10.69 -8.32 -2.28
C ARG A 162 -11.29 -9.25 -1.22
N GLY A 163 -11.66 -8.70 -0.05
CA GLY A 163 -12.40 -9.44 0.98
C GLY A 163 -13.78 -9.89 0.52
N TYR A 164 -14.49 -9.06 -0.24
CA TYR A 164 -15.80 -9.40 -0.78
C TYR A 164 -15.72 -10.47 -1.88
N LEU A 165 -14.71 -10.43 -2.74
CA LEU A 165 -14.43 -11.50 -3.71
C LEU A 165 -14.18 -12.84 -3.03
N PHE A 166 -13.44 -12.82 -1.91
CA PHE A 166 -13.23 -14.00 -1.08
C PHE A 166 -14.58 -14.53 -0.56
N TRP A 167 -15.41 -13.66 0.03
CA TRP A 167 -16.75 -14.02 0.52
C TRP A 167 -17.64 -14.63 -0.56
N LEU A 168 -17.67 -14.04 -1.77
CA LEU A 168 -18.46 -14.56 -2.89
C LEU A 168 -18.02 -15.95 -3.36
N THR A 169 -16.75 -16.30 -3.15
CA THR A 169 -16.17 -17.57 -3.61
C THR A 169 -16.24 -18.65 -2.53
N GLU A 170 -15.89 -18.30 -1.30
CA GLU A 170 -15.71 -19.24 -0.18
C GLU A 170 -16.92 -19.27 0.77
N HIS A 171 -17.83 -18.30 0.66
CA HIS A 171 -19.02 -18.15 1.52
C HIS A 171 -18.68 -18.11 3.02
N ARG A 172 -17.49 -17.59 3.36
CA ARG A 172 -17.04 -17.29 4.72
C ARG A 172 -16.16 -16.04 4.71
N VAL A 173 -16.10 -15.35 5.84
CA VAL A 173 -15.22 -14.18 6.02
C VAL A 173 -13.77 -14.66 6.00
N PRO A 174 -12.83 -13.94 5.35
CA PRO A 174 -11.43 -14.31 5.36
C PRO A 174 -10.86 -14.27 6.77
N GLU A 175 -10.01 -15.24 7.09
CA GLU A 175 -9.23 -15.23 8.34
C GLU A 175 -8.14 -14.15 8.27
N VAL A 176 -7.59 -13.79 9.44
CA VAL A 176 -6.48 -12.85 9.51
C VAL A 176 -5.30 -13.43 8.72
N CYS A 177 -4.72 -12.62 7.83
CA CYS A 177 -3.64 -13.01 6.91
C CYS A 177 -4.03 -14.03 5.82
N GLU A 178 -5.31 -14.36 5.66
CA GLU A 178 -5.73 -15.24 4.58
C GLU A 178 -5.56 -14.55 3.22
N PRO A 179 -4.93 -15.21 2.21
CA PRO A 179 -4.71 -14.60 0.91
C PRO A 179 -6.04 -14.25 0.24
N LEU A 180 -6.23 -12.96 -0.03
CA LEU A 180 -7.43 -12.46 -0.69
C LEU A 180 -7.26 -12.45 -2.22
N PRO A 181 -8.30 -12.82 -2.99
CA PRO A 181 -8.27 -12.75 -4.45
C PRO A 181 -7.85 -11.36 -4.93
N VAL A 182 -6.95 -11.30 -5.91
CA VAL A 182 -6.60 -10.05 -6.60
C VAL A 182 -7.82 -9.52 -7.35
N LEU A 183 -7.94 -8.20 -7.61
CA LEU A 183 -9.05 -7.62 -8.39
C LEU A 183 -8.78 -7.59 -9.90
N GLY A 184 -7.51 -7.59 -10.33
CA GLY A 184 -7.13 -7.75 -11.74
C GLY A 184 -7.47 -9.15 -12.26
N ARG A 185 -7.59 -9.35 -13.58
CA ARG A 185 -7.71 -10.72 -14.12
C ARG A 185 -6.54 -11.57 -13.60
N PRO A 186 -6.74 -12.85 -13.27
CA PRO A 186 -5.62 -13.74 -12.97
C PRO A 186 -4.65 -13.65 -14.13
N SER A 187 -3.40 -13.25 -13.86
CA SER A 187 -2.33 -13.11 -14.84
C SER A 187 -1.86 -14.48 -15.33
N GLY A 188 -2.79 -15.28 -15.88
CA GLY A 188 -2.54 -16.50 -16.64
C GLY A 188 -2.22 -16.16 -18.09
N ALA A 189 -1.26 -15.27 -18.32
CA ALA A 189 -0.63 -15.07 -19.61
C ALA A 189 0.74 -14.42 -19.38
N ARG A 190 1.75 -15.27 -19.25
CA ARG A 190 3.18 -14.93 -19.40
C ARG A 190 3.33 -13.92 -20.54
N ARG A 191 3.69 -12.67 -20.25
CA ARG A 191 4.32 -11.78 -21.23
C ARG A 191 5.80 -12.16 -21.29
N SER A 192 6.09 -13.24 -22.01
CA SER A 192 7.44 -13.52 -22.51
C SER A 192 7.73 -12.64 -23.71
N GLY A 193 8.02 -11.37 -23.44
CA GLY A 193 8.76 -10.50 -24.35
C GLY A 193 9.94 -9.92 -23.57
N PRO A 194 11.09 -9.65 -24.19
CA PRO A 194 12.21 -9.04 -23.50
C PRO A 194 11.76 -7.68 -22.95
N ARG A 195 11.56 -7.59 -21.62
CA ARG A 195 11.35 -6.31 -20.96
C ARG A 195 12.63 -5.51 -21.20
N LYS A 196 12.50 -4.35 -21.85
CA LYS A 196 13.64 -3.44 -21.99
C LYS A 196 14.17 -3.13 -20.58
N ASP A 197 15.50 -3.09 -20.45
CA ASP A 197 16.22 -2.70 -19.23
C ASP A 197 16.11 -1.19 -18.94
N GLU A 198 14.93 -0.60 -19.14
CA GLU A 198 14.66 0.78 -18.78
C GLU A 198 14.45 0.83 -17.26
N LEU A 199 15.54 1.19 -16.56
CA LEU A 199 15.54 1.44 -15.13
C LEU A 199 15.38 2.92 -14.85
N ARG A 200 14.58 3.25 -13.85
CA ARG A 200 14.32 4.60 -13.37
C ARG A 200 14.94 4.79 -12.00
N VAL A 201 15.58 5.93 -11.78
CA VAL A 201 16.02 6.31 -10.43
C VAL A 201 14.77 6.62 -9.60
N ALA A 202 14.57 5.90 -8.50
CA ALA A 202 13.51 6.15 -7.54
C ALA A 202 13.94 7.18 -6.49
N GLY A 203 15.19 7.16 -6.06
CA GLY A 203 15.70 8.09 -5.05
C GLY A 203 17.16 7.86 -4.74
N TYR A 204 17.74 8.84 -4.03
CA TYR A 204 19.09 8.79 -3.50
C TYR A 204 19.02 8.73 -1.97
N LEU A 205 19.98 8.03 -1.37
CA LEU A 205 20.12 7.93 0.07
C LEU A 205 21.60 7.84 0.45
N VAL A 206 21.93 8.26 1.66
CA VAL A 206 23.24 8.00 2.26
C VAL A 206 23.03 6.98 3.36
N VAL A 207 23.78 5.89 3.32
CA VAL A 207 23.74 4.85 4.34
C VAL A 207 25.08 4.80 5.08
N GLU A 208 25.03 4.73 6.39
CA GLU A 208 26.18 4.23 7.15
C GLU A 208 26.09 2.71 7.17
N PRO A 209 27.14 1.97 6.78
CA PRO A 209 27.16 0.54 6.99
C PRO A 209 27.12 0.30 8.49
N GLY A 210 25.93 -0.02 9.01
CA GLY A 210 25.74 -0.37 10.39
C GLY A 210 26.64 -1.56 10.72
N LEU A 211 27.37 -1.49 11.83
CA LEU A 211 27.64 -2.73 12.57
C LEU A 211 26.25 -3.24 12.94
N PRO A 212 25.77 -4.37 12.39
CA PRO A 212 24.42 -4.80 12.68
C PRO A 212 24.23 -4.81 14.20
N ALA A 213 23.13 -4.27 14.69
CA ALA A 213 22.74 -4.39 16.10
C ALA A 213 22.57 -5.87 16.53
N VAL A 214 22.67 -6.79 15.56
CA VAL A 214 22.80 -8.23 15.74
C VAL A 214 24.14 -8.56 16.42
N PRO A 215 24.12 -9.41 17.45
CA PRO A 215 25.33 -9.84 18.14
C PRO A 215 26.43 -10.32 17.17
N GLN A 216 27.61 -9.72 17.27
CA GLN A 216 28.71 -9.95 16.32
C GLN A 216 29.63 -11.11 16.68
N SER A 217 29.54 -11.62 17.92
CA SER A 217 30.35 -12.78 18.28
C SER A 217 29.73 -14.05 17.67
N PRO A 218 30.54 -15.00 17.18
CA PRO A 218 30.04 -16.30 16.73
C PRO A 218 29.21 -17.04 17.79
N GLU A 219 29.50 -16.77 19.06
CA GLU A 219 28.82 -17.34 20.24
C GLU A 219 27.40 -16.76 20.38
N ASP A 220 27.25 -15.45 20.25
CA ASP A 220 25.94 -14.80 20.33
C ASP A 220 25.09 -15.03 19.06
N ARG A 221 25.72 -15.18 17.88
CA ARG A 221 25.03 -15.61 16.65
C ARG A 221 24.46 -17.02 16.78
N ALA A 222 25.12 -17.90 17.55
CA ALA A 222 24.68 -19.27 17.75
C ALA A 222 23.41 -19.37 18.61
N GLU A 223 23.15 -18.37 19.46
CA GLU A 223 21.96 -18.31 20.33
C GLU A 223 20.72 -17.75 19.63
N LEU A 224 20.88 -17.04 18.50
CA LEU A 224 19.75 -16.65 17.67
C LEU A 224 19.22 -17.86 16.87
N PRO A 225 17.88 -18.02 16.79
CA PRO A 225 17.25 -18.93 15.86
C PRO A 225 17.85 -18.78 14.45
N GLU A 226 18.05 -19.88 13.73
CA GLU A 226 18.76 -19.89 12.44
C GLU A 226 18.09 -18.97 11.39
N ASP A 227 16.77 -18.90 11.46
CA ASP A 227 15.82 -18.02 10.80
C ASP A 227 16.06 -16.52 11.06
N ALA A 228 16.45 -16.14 12.28
CA ALA A 228 16.67 -14.73 12.66
C ALA A 228 18.05 -14.16 12.28
N ARG A 229 18.89 -14.91 11.55
CA ARG A 229 20.28 -14.51 11.24
C ARG A 229 20.36 -13.73 9.94
N LEU A 230 20.89 -12.51 9.98
CA LEU A 230 21.25 -11.79 8.75
C LEU A 230 22.27 -12.58 7.91
N PRO A 231 22.33 -12.32 6.58
CA PRO A 231 23.35 -12.92 5.72
C PRO A 231 24.74 -12.69 6.30
N GLY A 232 25.58 -13.72 6.33
CA GLY A 232 26.96 -13.64 6.81
C GLY A 232 27.89 -12.92 5.85
N VAL A 233 27.54 -11.71 5.41
CA VAL A 233 28.28 -10.92 4.43
C VAL A 233 29.10 -9.82 5.09
N GLU A 234 30.28 -9.55 4.57
CA GLU A 234 31.23 -8.60 5.15
C GLU A 234 30.83 -7.13 4.98
N ARG A 235 29.99 -6.83 3.97
CA ARG A 235 29.68 -5.46 3.54
C ARG A 235 28.18 -5.30 3.26
N LEU A 236 27.32 -5.68 4.20
CA LEU A 236 25.88 -5.56 4.03
C LEU A 236 25.49 -4.13 3.63
N VAL A 237 24.71 -4.01 2.55
CA VAL A 237 24.13 -2.75 2.07
C VAL A 237 22.65 -3.00 1.77
N SER A 238 21.81 -2.04 2.11
CA SER A 238 20.36 -2.12 1.96
C SER A 238 19.82 -0.71 1.68
N ALA A 239 18.74 -0.62 0.89
CA ALA A 239 17.93 0.59 0.76
C ALA A 239 16.84 0.72 1.84
N ALA A 240 16.62 -0.35 2.61
CA ALA A 240 15.72 -0.39 3.75
C ALA A 240 16.44 0.05 5.04
N ASP A 241 15.81 0.98 5.76
CA ASP A 241 16.28 1.55 7.03
C ASP A 241 16.20 0.57 8.21
N CYS A 242 15.50 -0.55 8.05
CA CYS A 242 15.46 -1.61 9.06
C CYS A 242 16.80 -2.34 9.27
N LEU A 243 17.77 -2.21 8.36
CA LEU A 243 19.10 -2.86 8.47
C LEU A 243 20.28 -1.90 8.53
N VAL A 244 20.13 -0.68 8.05
CA VAL A 244 21.20 0.32 7.96
C VAL A 244 20.66 1.70 8.33
N ASP A 245 21.47 2.50 9.00
CA ASP A 245 21.08 3.86 9.36
C ASP A 245 21.10 4.74 8.09
N HIS A 246 20.00 5.44 7.83
CA HIS A 246 19.97 6.44 6.77
C HIS A 246 20.42 7.81 7.31
N LEU A 247 21.13 8.57 6.50
CA LEU A 247 21.63 9.89 6.88
C LEU A 247 20.97 11.01 6.09
N PRO A 248 20.59 12.13 6.75
CA PRO A 248 20.90 12.46 8.14
C PRO A 248 19.91 11.91 9.19
N ALA A 249 18.85 11.24 8.74
CA ALA A 249 17.84 10.62 9.59
C ALA A 249 17.28 9.36 8.92
N ASP A 250 16.85 8.39 9.71
CA ASP A 250 16.27 7.15 9.19
C ASP A 250 15.09 7.41 8.26
N GLY A 251 14.99 6.58 7.22
CA GLY A 251 13.95 6.69 6.20
C GLY A 251 14.08 7.90 5.26
N CYS A 252 15.16 8.70 5.33
CA CYS A 252 15.29 9.85 4.45
C CYS A 252 15.64 9.47 3.00
N TRP A 253 14.98 10.12 2.05
CA TRP A 253 15.22 10.01 0.62
C TRP A 253 15.49 11.36 0.01
N PHE A 254 16.24 11.39 -1.08
CA PHE A 254 16.61 12.61 -1.78
C PHE A 254 16.30 12.52 -3.27
N PRO A 255 15.89 13.64 -3.89
CA PRO A 255 15.55 13.67 -5.29
C PRO A 255 16.78 13.68 -6.20
N SER A 256 17.95 14.06 -5.67
CA SER A 256 19.22 14.03 -6.40
C SER A 256 20.39 13.70 -5.47
N ARG A 257 21.50 13.25 -6.06
CA ARG A 257 22.78 13.10 -5.36
C ARG A 257 23.20 14.37 -4.62
N GLU A 258 23.12 15.51 -5.29
CA GLU A 258 23.57 16.79 -4.74
C GLU A 258 22.75 17.16 -3.50
N ALA A 259 21.46 16.86 -3.50
CA ALA A 259 20.59 17.05 -2.33
C ALA A 259 21.00 16.13 -1.16
N ALA A 260 21.31 14.85 -1.44
CA ALA A 260 21.77 13.90 -0.43
C ALA A 260 23.10 14.34 0.22
N LEU A 261 24.09 14.71 -0.61
CA LEU A 261 25.39 15.19 -0.13
C LEU A 261 25.26 16.50 0.65
N ALA A 262 24.43 17.44 0.18
CA ALA A 262 24.19 18.70 0.87
C ALA A 262 23.53 18.49 2.25
N ALA A 263 22.60 17.55 2.36
CA ALA A 263 21.96 17.21 3.63
C ALA A 263 22.97 16.63 4.64
N CYS A 264 23.93 15.84 4.16
CA CYS A 264 24.96 15.23 5.01
C CYS A 264 26.13 16.18 5.37
N ALA A 265 26.31 17.28 4.64
CA ALA A 265 27.46 18.17 4.79
C ALA A 265 27.61 18.80 6.19
N SER A 266 26.51 18.92 6.95
CA SER A 266 26.47 19.56 8.27
C SER A 266 26.50 18.60 9.46
N ILE A 267 26.41 17.30 9.21
CA ILE A 267 26.40 16.27 10.26
C ILE A 267 27.72 15.51 10.30
N ARG A 268 27.88 14.68 11.32
CA ARG A 268 28.98 13.73 11.38
C ARG A 268 28.60 12.51 10.55
N VAL A 269 29.50 12.10 9.66
CA VAL A 269 29.33 10.94 8.79
C VAL A 269 30.52 10.02 8.98
N ALA A 270 30.27 8.71 9.06
CA ALA A 270 31.29 7.69 9.15
C ALA A 270 32.15 7.66 7.87
N PRO A 271 33.47 7.38 7.95
CA PRO A 271 34.35 7.35 6.78
C PRO A 271 33.98 6.33 5.70
N ASP A 272 33.16 5.34 6.05
CA ASP A 272 32.67 4.25 5.21
C ASP A 272 31.20 4.41 4.80
N ALA A 273 30.58 5.56 5.10
CA ALA A 273 29.26 5.90 4.60
C ALA A 273 29.23 5.90 3.06
N ARG A 274 28.12 5.45 2.50
CA ARG A 274 27.94 5.24 1.07
C ARG A 274 26.80 6.10 0.55
N LEU A 275 27.03 6.76 -0.58
CA LEU A 275 25.95 7.36 -1.34
C LEU A 275 25.40 6.32 -2.32
N LEU A 276 24.10 6.05 -2.21
CA LEU A 276 23.40 5.08 -3.05
C LEU A 276 22.30 5.76 -3.86
N ALA A 277 21.99 5.18 -5.02
CA ALA A 277 20.72 5.39 -5.69
C ALA A 277 19.98 4.05 -5.81
N MET A 278 18.67 4.10 -5.60
CA MET A 278 17.75 3.01 -5.86
C MET A 278 17.17 3.18 -7.27
N LEU A 279 17.29 2.14 -8.08
CA LEU A 279 16.75 2.09 -9.43
C LEU A 279 15.68 1.00 -9.53
N LEU A 280 14.56 1.30 -10.19
CA LEU A 280 13.44 0.38 -10.37
C LEU A 280 13.18 0.10 -11.84
N PRO A 281 12.75 -1.12 -12.20
CA PRO A 281 12.04 -1.35 -13.44
C PRO A 281 10.84 -0.40 -13.57
N ASP A 282 10.59 0.10 -14.77
CA ASP A 282 9.52 1.10 -15.03
C ASP A 282 8.11 0.62 -14.62
N ASP A 283 7.85 -0.68 -14.72
CA ASP A 283 6.60 -1.30 -14.24
C ASP A 283 6.51 -1.25 -12.70
N CYS A 284 7.59 -1.59 -11.99
CA CYS A 284 7.66 -1.50 -10.54
C CYS A 284 7.59 -0.04 -10.04
N ALA A 285 8.15 0.91 -10.78
CA ALA A 285 8.13 2.33 -10.42
C ALA A 285 6.70 2.89 -10.38
N THR A 286 5.83 2.44 -11.28
CA THR A 286 4.42 2.85 -11.32
C THR A 286 3.64 2.30 -10.12
N GLU A 287 3.88 1.03 -9.78
CA GLU A 287 3.24 0.35 -8.66
C GLU A 287 3.70 0.95 -7.32
N LEU A 288 5.00 1.11 -7.09
CA LEU A 288 5.53 1.76 -5.89
C LEU A 288 4.99 3.18 -5.73
N ALA A 289 4.89 3.95 -6.82
CA ALA A 289 4.30 5.29 -6.77
C ALA A 289 2.82 5.27 -6.37
N ALA A 290 2.08 4.21 -6.68
CA ALA A 290 0.71 4.04 -6.22
C ALA A 290 0.68 3.70 -4.72
N GLU A 291 1.55 2.79 -4.27
CA GLU A 291 1.66 2.41 -2.85
C GLU A 291 2.04 3.58 -1.95
N ILE A 292 3.04 4.39 -2.34
CA ILE A 292 3.43 5.57 -1.56
C ILE A 292 2.26 6.55 -1.43
N ARG A 293 1.50 6.77 -2.50
CA ARG A 293 0.31 7.66 -2.49
C ARG A 293 -0.85 7.12 -1.66
N ALA A 294 -1.03 5.80 -1.66
CA ALA A 294 -2.06 5.13 -0.86
C ALA A 294 -1.70 5.11 0.63
N SER A 295 -0.40 5.17 0.95
CA SER A 295 0.05 5.24 2.34
C SER A 295 -0.29 6.59 2.98
N ALA A 296 -0.57 6.57 4.28
CA ALA A 296 -0.73 7.81 5.06
C ALA A 296 0.60 8.59 5.23
N PHE A 297 1.71 8.03 4.76
CA PHE A 297 3.06 8.54 4.91
C PHE A 297 3.61 8.90 3.53
N ALA A 298 3.31 10.11 3.06
CA ALA A 298 3.82 10.55 1.77
C ALA A 298 5.35 10.66 1.82
N ASP A 299 6.03 10.00 0.87
CA ASP A 299 7.45 10.22 0.59
C ASP A 299 7.59 11.09 -0.67
N PRO A 300 7.62 12.43 -0.51
CA PRO A 300 7.56 13.35 -1.65
C PRO A 300 8.80 13.26 -2.55
N ASP A 301 9.96 12.88 -2.00
CA ASP A 301 11.22 12.83 -2.74
C ASP A 301 11.30 11.57 -3.62
N LEU A 302 10.85 10.42 -3.11
CA LEU A 302 10.62 9.23 -3.94
C LEU A 302 9.58 9.51 -5.04
N LEU A 303 8.40 10.05 -4.68
CA LEU A 303 7.33 10.32 -5.65
C LEU A 303 7.76 11.26 -6.78
N LYS A 304 8.58 12.27 -6.47
CA LYS A 304 9.08 13.23 -7.47
C LYS A 304 9.88 12.53 -8.57
N ASN A 305 10.74 11.60 -8.20
CA ASN A 305 11.57 10.87 -9.15
C ASN A 305 10.79 9.77 -9.88
N LEU A 306 9.86 9.10 -9.19
CA LEU A 306 9.01 8.08 -9.80
C LEU A 306 8.10 8.63 -10.91
N HIS A 307 7.77 9.94 -10.93
CA HIS A 307 6.97 10.55 -12.02
C HIS A 307 7.84 11.16 -13.13
N THR A 308 9.15 11.17 -12.97
CA THR A 308 10.08 11.74 -13.94
C THR A 308 10.49 10.66 -14.95
N PRO A 309 10.67 10.99 -16.25
CA PRO A 309 11.17 10.02 -17.23
C PRO A 309 12.51 9.40 -16.80
N PRO A 310 12.82 8.15 -17.20
CA PRO A 310 14.08 7.51 -16.88
C PRO A 310 15.27 8.38 -17.31
N VAL A 311 16.16 8.67 -16.37
CA VAL A 311 17.43 9.37 -16.64
C VAL A 311 18.56 8.35 -16.54
N PRO A 312 19.49 8.29 -17.51
CA PRO A 312 20.67 7.44 -17.40
C PRO A 312 21.44 7.75 -16.12
N VAL A 313 21.82 6.70 -15.41
CA VAL A 313 22.67 6.82 -14.23
C VAL A 313 24.13 6.91 -14.69
N GLU A 314 24.70 8.11 -14.65
CA GLU A 314 26.10 8.36 -14.97
C GLU A 314 26.98 8.33 -13.70
N GLY A 315 28.10 7.60 -13.77
CA GLY A 315 29.17 7.66 -12.75
C GLY A 315 29.00 6.78 -11.51
N GLY A 316 27.96 5.95 -11.43
CA GLY A 316 27.75 5.00 -10.34
C GLY A 316 28.07 3.54 -10.72
N THR A 317 28.49 2.74 -9.75
CA THR A 317 28.73 1.29 -9.88
C THR A 317 27.56 0.51 -9.30
N ARG A 318 26.91 -0.33 -10.11
CA ARG A 318 25.84 -1.21 -9.63
C ARG A 318 26.40 -2.28 -8.69
N LEU A 319 25.90 -2.30 -7.47
CA LEU A 319 26.29 -3.27 -6.44
C LEU A 319 25.56 -4.61 -6.60
N GLY A 320 24.32 -4.56 -7.05
CA GLY A 320 23.45 -5.73 -7.21
C GLY A 320 21.98 -5.33 -7.18
N TRP A 321 21.13 -6.32 -6.92
CA TRP A 321 19.69 -6.19 -6.80
C TRP A 321 19.22 -6.55 -5.39
N GLU A 322 18.30 -5.77 -4.88
CA GLU A 322 17.58 -6.02 -3.64
C GLU A 322 16.12 -6.33 -3.96
N VAL A 323 15.46 -7.09 -3.09
CA VAL A 323 14.00 -7.24 -3.11
C VAL A 323 13.43 -6.46 -1.93
N LEU A 324 12.60 -5.49 -2.26
CA LEU A 324 12.07 -4.49 -1.34
C LEU A 324 10.54 -4.52 -1.33
N GLY A 325 9.93 -4.06 -0.25
CA GLY A 325 8.50 -3.79 -0.18
C GLY A 325 8.25 -2.53 0.65
N TYR A 326 7.17 -1.80 0.36
CA TYR A 326 6.88 -0.52 1.00
C TYR A 326 5.70 -0.63 1.96
N GLU A 327 5.90 -0.24 3.23
CA GLU A 327 4.85 -0.22 4.25
C GLU A 327 5.07 0.95 5.22
N LEU A 328 3.98 1.62 5.59
CA LEU A 328 3.95 2.64 6.66
C LEU A 328 5.04 3.74 6.55
N GLY A 329 5.43 4.12 5.33
CA GLY A 329 6.42 5.18 5.12
C GLY A 329 7.86 4.69 5.00
N GLY A 330 8.13 3.39 5.10
CA GLY A 330 9.46 2.80 5.03
C GLY A 330 9.56 1.68 4.00
N LEU A 331 10.80 1.33 3.65
CA LEU A 331 11.10 0.15 2.85
C LEU A 331 11.50 -1.00 3.78
N HIS A 332 10.94 -2.16 3.52
CA HIS A 332 11.39 -3.45 4.04
C HIS A 332 12.29 -4.12 3.02
N THR A 333 13.25 -4.89 3.52
CA THR A 333 14.11 -5.72 2.69
C THR A 333 13.87 -7.19 2.98
N TRP A 334 13.92 -8.02 1.94
CA TRP A 334 13.91 -9.48 2.10
C TRP A 334 15.05 -9.99 3.00
N LEU A 335 16.07 -9.18 3.25
CA LEU A 335 17.21 -9.48 4.13
C LEU A 335 16.88 -9.41 5.63
N CYS A 336 15.84 -8.67 6.04
CA CYS A 336 15.49 -8.48 7.46
C CYS A 336 14.45 -9.49 7.96
N SER A 337 14.01 -10.42 7.11
CA SER A 337 13.01 -11.43 7.39
C SER A 337 13.50 -12.82 6.98
N ASP A 338 12.78 -13.86 7.40
CA ASP A 338 13.07 -15.26 7.04
C ASP A 338 13.07 -15.51 5.52
N LEU A 339 12.56 -14.55 4.73
CA LEU A 339 12.53 -14.56 3.28
C LEU A 339 13.89 -14.81 2.67
N HIS A 340 14.96 -14.21 3.21
CA HIS A 340 16.30 -14.42 2.69
C HIS A 340 16.72 -15.90 2.73
N HIS A 341 16.62 -16.55 3.89
CA HIS A 341 17.06 -17.94 4.05
C HIS A 341 16.20 -18.89 3.24
N GLN A 342 14.89 -18.68 3.27
CA GLN A 342 13.93 -19.49 2.54
C GLN A 342 14.10 -19.33 1.02
N ALA A 343 14.25 -18.10 0.51
CA ALA A 343 14.46 -17.85 -0.92
C ALA A 343 15.79 -18.43 -1.41
N VAL A 344 16.87 -18.32 -0.63
CA VAL A 344 18.15 -18.96 -0.98
C VAL A 344 17.99 -20.49 -1.05
N ALA A 345 17.31 -21.09 -0.08
CA ALA A 345 17.11 -22.54 -0.02
C ALA A 345 16.16 -23.06 -1.13
N GLU A 346 15.09 -22.35 -1.43
CA GLU A 346 14.04 -22.79 -2.36
C GLU A 346 14.33 -22.42 -3.82
N LEU A 347 14.96 -21.26 -4.06
CA LEU A 347 15.15 -20.71 -5.40
C LEU A 347 16.58 -20.86 -5.92
N ASP A 348 17.53 -21.29 -5.08
CA ASP A 348 18.96 -21.43 -5.43
C ASP A 348 19.54 -20.13 -6.03
N VAL A 349 19.19 -19.00 -5.40
CA VAL A 349 19.65 -17.68 -5.85
C VAL A 349 21.02 -17.34 -5.29
N ARG A 350 21.82 -16.61 -6.07
CA ARG A 350 23.20 -16.25 -5.69
C ARG A 350 23.27 -14.83 -5.14
N ILE A 351 23.88 -14.71 -3.96
CA ILE A 351 24.06 -13.44 -3.25
C ILE A 351 25.53 -13.03 -3.33
N GLY A 352 25.76 -11.75 -3.61
CA GLY A 352 27.08 -11.12 -3.67
C GLY A 352 27.62 -10.69 -2.30
N PRO A 353 28.81 -10.06 -2.28
CA PRO A 353 29.46 -9.65 -1.04
C PRO A 353 28.72 -8.54 -0.25
N PHE A 354 27.71 -7.92 -0.86
CA PHE A 354 26.89 -6.87 -0.26
C PHE A 354 25.56 -7.37 0.33
N GLY A 355 25.27 -8.68 0.25
CA GLY A 355 23.94 -9.20 0.58
C GLY A 355 22.91 -9.03 -0.55
N LEU A 356 23.33 -8.53 -1.71
CA LEU A 356 22.48 -8.28 -2.87
C LEU A 356 22.53 -9.43 -3.88
N LEU A 357 21.44 -9.64 -4.61
CA LEU A 357 21.33 -10.58 -5.72
C LEU A 357 22.15 -10.07 -6.92
N ALA A 358 22.91 -10.96 -7.56
CA ALA A 358 23.79 -10.56 -8.67
C ALA A 358 23.01 -10.17 -9.93
N GLU A 359 21.92 -10.88 -10.21
CA GLU A 359 21.17 -10.79 -11.46
C GLU A 359 19.75 -10.29 -11.24
N ARG A 360 19.25 -9.47 -12.18
CA ARG A 360 17.88 -8.98 -12.18
C ARG A 360 16.86 -10.12 -12.12
N ALA A 361 17.10 -11.16 -12.93
CA ALA A 361 16.19 -12.29 -13.04
C ALA A 361 16.03 -13.04 -11.72
N ASP A 362 17.09 -13.10 -10.89
CA ASP A 362 16.98 -13.70 -9.56
C ASP A 362 16.18 -12.81 -8.62
N ALA A 363 16.36 -11.49 -8.67
CA ALA A 363 15.54 -10.55 -7.88
C ALA A 363 14.06 -10.57 -8.27
N GLU A 364 13.75 -10.65 -9.57
CA GLU A 364 12.37 -10.84 -10.05
C GLU A 364 11.79 -12.16 -9.55
N ARG A 365 12.56 -13.26 -9.58
CA ARG A 365 12.11 -14.56 -9.05
C ARG A 365 11.87 -14.52 -7.54
N VAL A 366 12.73 -13.85 -6.77
CA VAL A 366 12.55 -13.70 -5.32
C VAL A 366 11.32 -12.83 -5.02
N ALA A 367 11.13 -11.72 -5.74
CA ALA A 367 9.95 -10.85 -5.58
C ALA A 367 8.65 -11.59 -5.92
N ASP A 368 8.59 -12.28 -7.08
CA ASP A 368 7.45 -13.10 -7.47
C ASP A 368 7.16 -14.19 -6.44
N TRP A 369 8.19 -14.90 -5.97
CA TRP A 369 8.06 -15.91 -4.92
C TRP A 369 7.53 -15.32 -3.61
N ALA A 370 8.06 -14.20 -3.14
CA ALA A 370 7.59 -13.53 -1.92
C ALA A 370 6.13 -13.06 -2.05
N ASN A 371 5.75 -12.51 -3.20
CA ASN A 371 4.37 -12.09 -3.49
C ASN A 371 3.37 -13.25 -3.57
N THR A 372 3.83 -14.49 -3.78
CA THR A 372 2.95 -15.67 -3.80
C THR A 372 2.73 -16.29 -2.42
N ARG A 373 3.42 -15.79 -1.40
CA ARG A 373 3.42 -16.35 -0.05
C ARG A 373 2.59 -15.50 0.90
N ASP A 374 1.95 -16.16 1.85
CA ASP A 374 1.07 -15.57 2.87
C ASP A 374 1.80 -15.30 4.20
N ASP A 375 3.03 -15.82 4.35
CA ASP A 375 3.86 -15.67 5.55
C ASP A 375 4.90 -14.54 5.45
N THR A 376 4.77 -13.68 4.44
CA THR A 376 5.64 -12.51 4.23
C THR A 376 4.99 -11.23 4.74
N ALA A 377 5.74 -10.13 4.87
CA ALA A 377 5.14 -8.83 5.17
C ALA A 377 4.05 -8.49 4.13
N PRO A 378 2.94 -7.84 4.52
CA PRO A 378 1.77 -7.61 3.65
C PRO A 378 2.01 -6.44 2.67
N VAL A 379 3.10 -6.53 1.91
CA VAL A 379 3.59 -5.53 0.94
C VAL A 379 3.70 -6.17 -0.43
N THR A 380 3.67 -5.35 -1.48
CA THR A 380 4.12 -5.83 -2.80
C THR A 380 5.64 -5.82 -2.81
N TRP A 381 6.23 -7.00 -2.95
CA TRP A 381 7.66 -7.16 -3.13
C TRP A 381 8.06 -6.84 -4.57
N PHE A 382 9.10 -6.04 -4.75
CA PHE A 382 9.61 -5.66 -6.06
C PHE A 382 11.14 -5.66 -6.11
N PRO A 383 11.75 -5.94 -7.27
CA PRO A 383 13.18 -5.88 -7.45
C PRO A 383 13.66 -4.43 -7.64
N ALA A 384 14.75 -4.07 -6.96
CA ALA A 384 15.40 -2.77 -7.08
C ALA A 384 16.91 -2.94 -7.26
N ALA A 385 17.52 -2.24 -8.22
CA ALA A 385 18.97 -2.21 -8.36
C ALA A 385 19.55 -1.11 -7.47
N LEU A 386 20.62 -1.45 -6.73
CA LEU A 386 21.39 -0.46 -5.96
C LEU A 386 22.66 -0.08 -6.70
N VAL A 387 22.89 1.22 -6.82
CA VAL A 387 24.07 1.81 -7.45
C VAL A 387 24.79 2.67 -6.42
N GLU A 388 26.10 2.47 -6.24
CA GLU A 388 26.97 3.26 -5.36
C GLU A 388 27.78 4.27 -6.19
N TRP A 389 27.95 5.48 -5.67
CA TRP A 389 28.80 6.50 -6.29
C TRP A 389 30.18 6.53 -5.64
N ASP A 390 31.21 6.73 -6.47
CA ASP A 390 32.59 6.84 -6.02
C ASP A 390 32.89 8.16 -5.25
N GLU A 391 31.92 9.08 -5.23
CA GLU A 391 32.04 10.37 -4.54
C GLU A 391 31.96 10.16 -3.02
N PRO A 392 33.00 10.53 -2.26
CA PRO A 392 33.00 10.34 -0.81
C PRO A 392 31.95 11.24 -0.16
N VAL A 393 31.22 10.70 0.82
CA VAL A 393 30.29 11.49 1.63
C VAL A 393 31.09 12.29 2.65
N VAL A 394 31.21 13.59 2.43
CA VAL A 394 31.98 14.49 3.32
C VAL A 394 31.06 15.09 4.37
N GLY A 395 31.20 14.63 5.62
CA GLY A 395 30.61 15.26 6.81
C GLY A 395 31.60 16.15 7.57
N THR A 396 31.16 16.71 8.70
CA THR A 396 31.96 17.58 9.59
C THR A 396 33.04 16.85 10.42
N ALA A 397 33.54 15.69 9.96
CA ALA A 397 34.37 14.79 10.75
C ALA A 397 35.63 15.48 11.33
N ALA A 398 35.64 15.70 12.65
CA ALA A 398 36.87 15.80 13.42
C ALA A 398 37.42 14.37 13.68
N PRO A 399 38.74 14.14 13.66
CA PRO A 399 39.30 12.80 13.86
C PRO A 399 38.92 12.27 15.26
N ALA A 400 38.19 11.15 15.29
CA ALA A 400 37.84 10.49 16.55
C ALA A 400 39.10 9.95 17.23
N ALA A 401 39.39 10.42 18.45
CA ALA A 401 40.38 9.80 19.31
C ALA A 401 39.95 8.34 19.61
N LYS A 402 40.88 7.40 19.47
CA LYS A 402 40.66 5.98 19.78
C LYS A 402 40.05 5.83 21.18
N PRO A 403 38.95 5.07 21.36
CA PRO A 403 38.39 4.84 22.68
C PRO A 403 39.42 4.12 23.56
N SER A 404 39.80 4.74 24.67
CA SER A 404 40.65 4.08 25.67
C SER A 404 39.85 2.94 26.30
N ARG A 405 40.40 1.72 26.28
CA ARG A 405 39.85 0.57 27.01
C ARG A 405 39.69 0.93 28.49
N ALA A 406 38.46 1.05 28.97
CA ALA A 406 38.16 1.19 30.39
C ALA A 406 38.40 -0.16 31.14
N PRO A 407 38.78 -0.12 32.43
CA PRO A 407 39.23 -1.31 33.16
C PRO A 407 38.06 -2.22 33.56
N ARG A 408 38.25 -3.54 33.42
CA ARG A 408 37.31 -4.56 33.88
C ARG A 408 37.21 -4.55 35.42
N TRP A 409 36.03 -4.25 35.95
CA TRP A 409 35.74 -4.40 37.38
C TRP A 409 35.56 -5.89 37.74
N ARG A 410 36.40 -6.38 38.66
CA ARG A 410 36.27 -7.71 39.28
C ARG A 410 35.09 -7.69 40.26
N ARG A 411 34.09 -8.56 40.07
CA ARG A 411 33.09 -8.85 41.12
C ARG A 411 33.73 -9.72 42.21
N GLY A 412 33.76 -9.20 43.43
CA GLY A 412 34.11 -9.94 44.64
C GLY A 412 32.95 -10.83 45.10
N ARG A 413 33.30 -11.98 45.68
CA ARG A 413 32.39 -12.88 46.38
C ARG A 413 32.01 -12.29 47.74
N SER A 414 30.74 -12.46 48.11
CA SER A 414 30.29 -12.66 49.49
C SER A 414 28.95 -13.39 49.43
#